data_AF-A0A024GZY8-F1
#
_entry.id   AF-A0A024GZY8-F1
#
_cell.length_a   1.000
_cell.length_b   1.000
_cell.length_c   1.000
_cell.angle_alpha   90.00
_cell.angle_beta   90.00
_cell.angle_gamma   90.00
#
_symmetry.space_group_name_H-M   'P 1'
#
loop_
_entity.id
_entity.type
_entity.pdbx_description
1 polymer ?
#
loop_
_entity_poly.entity_id
_entity_poly.type
_entity_poly.pdbx_seq_one_letter_code
_entity_poly.pdbx_strand_id
1 'polypeptide(L)' 'MGIEKLWDRLDAETRQWFVDNPGCVILPRAVVAAITKATGAELEQDRHGETVLSPSDCDFIRREAERHDALRTESSSPRV' A
#
# COMPACT_ATOMS: atom_id res chain seq x y z
N MET A 1 11.27 4.42 1.62
CA MET A 1 10.67 4.16 0.30
C MET A 1 9.91 5.37 -0.22
N GLY A 2 9.04 6.00 0.59
CA GLY A 2 8.24 7.13 0.12
C GLY A 2 7.06 6.65 -0.72
N ILE A 3 6.30 5.70 -0.18
CA ILE A 3 5.22 5.00 -0.89
C ILE A 3 4.14 5.95 -1.37
N GLU A 4 3.89 7.04 -0.64
CA GLU A 4 3.00 8.13 -1.05
C GLU A 4 3.30 8.64 -2.47
N LYS A 5 4.58 8.76 -2.84
CA LYS A 5 4.99 9.24 -4.18
C LYS A 5 4.81 8.19 -5.28
N LEU A 6 4.74 6.93 -4.88
CA LEU A 6 4.60 5.78 -5.77
C LEU A 6 3.13 5.37 -5.89
N TRP A 7 2.28 5.76 -4.95
CA TRP A 7 0.92 5.28 -4.77
C TRP A 7 0.07 5.35 -6.05
N ASP A 8 0.05 6.50 -6.72
CA ASP A 8 -0.72 6.68 -7.96
C ASP A 8 -0.20 5.84 -9.14
N ARG A 9 1.06 5.43 -9.07
CA ARG A 9 1.75 4.63 -10.10
C ARG A 9 1.65 3.13 -9.83
N LEU A 10 1.24 2.72 -8.63
CA LEU A 10 1.00 1.31 -8.30
C LEU A 10 -0.20 0.79 -9.12
N ASP A 11 -0.18 -0.49 -9.45
CA ASP A 11 -1.39 -1.12 -9.99
C ASP A 11 -2.49 -1.22 -8.92
N ALA A 12 -3.73 -1.45 -9.36
CA ALA A 12 -4.88 -1.51 -8.48
C ALA A 12 -4.78 -2.67 -7.47
N GLU A 13 -4.21 -3.79 -7.89
CA GLU A 13 -4.03 -4.98 -7.04
C GLU A 13 -3.08 -4.69 -5.88
N THR A 14 -1.93 -4.05 -6.15
CA THR A 14 -0.96 -3.68 -5.13
C THR A 14 -1.54 -2.62 -4.18
N ARG A 15 -2.27 -1.62 -4.68
CA ARG A 15 -2.96 -0.63 -3.84
C ARG A 15 -4.01 -1.29 -2.94
N GLN A 16 -4.80 -2.20 -3.48
CA GLN A 16 -5.80 -2.94 -2.71
C GLN A 16 -5.14 -3.80 -1.62
N TRP A 17 -4.02 -4.46 -1.94
CA TRP A 17 -3.27 -5.24 -0.95
C TRP A 17 -2.83 -4.38 0.25
N PHE A 18 -2.38 -3.15 0.02
CA PHE A 18 -2.03 -2.21 1.09
C PHE A 18 -3.23 -1.81 1.94
N VAL A 19 -4.36 -1.50 1.29
CA VAL A 19 -5.61 -1.17 1.96
C VAL A 19 -6.13 -2.33 2.81
N ASP A 20 -5.98 -3.57 2.34
CA ASP A 20 -6.39 -4.76 3.07
C ASP A 20 -5.42 -5.13 4.20
N ASN A 21 -4.17 -4.64 4.14
CA ASN A 21 -3.10 -4.93 5.11
C ASN A 21 -2.49 -3.65 5.70
N PRO A 22 -3.27 -2.76 6.35
CA PRO A 22 -2.79 -1.45 6.78
C PRO A 22 -1.82 -1.48 7.97
N GLY A 23 -1.72 -2.62 8.65
CA GLY A 23 -0.75 -2.87 9.71
C GLY A 23 0.60 -3.41 9.22
N CYS A 24 0.79 -3.53 7.90
CA CYS A 24 2.03 -4.04 7.33
C CYS A 24 3.21 -3.11 7.67
N VAL A 25 4.32 -3.69 8.14
CA VAL A 25 5.58 -2.98 8.41
C VAL A 25 6.71 -3.49 7.53
N ILE A 26 6.63 -4.73 7.05
CA ILE A 26 7.63 -5.37 6.19
C ILE A 26 6.94 -5.82 4.92
N LEU A 27 7.40 -5.33 3.77
CA LEU A 27 6.91 -5.74 2.47
C LEU A 27 7.50 -7.11 2.09
N PRO A 28 6.66 -8.12 1.84
CA PRO A 28 7.12 -9.37 1.28
C PRO A 28 7.72 -9.15 -0.11
N ARG A 29 8.71 -9.98 -0.48
CA ARG A 29 9.37 -9.94 -1.80
C ARG A 29 8.42 -9.84 -2.99
N ALA A 30 7.27 -10.53 -2.93
CA ALA A 30 6.28 -10.50 -4.00
C ALA A 30 5.69 -9.09 -4.22
N VAL A 31 5.38 -8.39 -3.13
CA VAL A 31 4.85 -7.01 -3.16
C VAL A 31 5.93 -6.04 -3.62
N VAL A 32 7.16 -6.21 -3.14
CA VAL A 32 8.31 -5.40 -3.60
C VAL A 32 8.51 -5.54 -5.11
N ALA A 33 8.45 -6.77 -5.64
CA ALA A 33 8.57 -7.01 -7.08
C ALA A 33 7.42 -6.38 -7.89
N ALA A 34 6.18 -6.42 -7.37
CA ALA A 34 5.04 -5.76 -8.00
C ALA A 34 5.24 -4.24 -8.06
N ILE A 35 5.71 -3.62 -6.98
CA ILE A 35 5.97 -2.18 -6.92
C ILE A 35 7.10 -1.80 -7.89
N THR A 36 8.21 -2.54 -7.89
CA THR A 36 9.32 -2.28 -8.82
C THR A 36 8.88 -2.44 -10.27
N LYS A 37 8.03 -3.43 -10.58
CA LYS A 37 7.47 -3.60 -11.93
C LYS A 37 6.55 -2.45 -12.34
N ALA A 38 5.66 -2.00 -11.45
CA ALA A 38 4.70 -0.94 -11.75
C ALA A 38 5.36 0.46 -11.85
N THR A 39 6.36 0.72 -11.01
CA THR A 39 6.93 2.07 -10.84
C THR A 39 8.34 2.22 -11.41
N GLY A 40 9.02 1.11 -11.70
CA GLY A 40 10.45 1.10 -12.01
C GLY A 40 11.33 1.54 -10.83
N ALA A 41 10.78 1.68 -9.62
CA ALA A 41 11.53 2.09 -8.45
C ALA A 41 12.37 0.93 -7.91
N GLU A 42 13.65 1.21 -7.69
CA GLU A 42 14.54 0.32 -6.94
C GLU A 42 14.31 0.55 -5.45
N LEU A 43 13.90 -0.51 -4.77
CA LEU A 43 13.60 -0.50 -3.34
C LEU A 43 14.76 -1.15 -2.60
N GLU A 44 15.16 -0.56 -1.47
CA GLU A 44 16.14 -1.20 -0.60
C GLU A 44 15.55 -2.48 -0.04
N GLN A 45 16.17 -3.60 -0.42
CA GLN A 45 15.78 -4.94 -0.02
C GLN A 45 16.83 -5.53 0.93
N ASP A 46 16.36 -6.27 1.91
CA ASP A 46 17.23 -7.08 2.76
C ASP A 46 17.70 -8.36 2.03
N ARG A 47 18.43 -9.23 2.75
CA ARG A 47 18.94 -10.51 2.21
C ARG A 47 17.84 -11.47 1.72
N HIS A 48 16.59 -11.29 2.13
CA HIS A 48 15.44 -12.11 1.74
C HIS A 48 14.65 -11.47 0.58
N GLY A 49 14.96 -10.24 0.20
CA GLY A 49 14.22 -9.48 -0.80
C GLY A 49 13.07 -8.66 -0.22
N GLU A 50 13.05 -8.49 1.10
CA GLU A 50 11.99 -7.77 1.83
C GLU A 50 12.38 -6.31 2.03
N THR A 51 11.40 -5.42 2.07
CA THR A 51 11.62 -3.99 2.30
C THR A 51 10.89 -3.54 3.55
N VAL A 52 11.60 -2.90 4.48
CA VAL A 52 10.98 -2.32 5.67
C VAL A 52 10.34 -0.99 5.31
N LEU A 53 9.07 -0.82 5.70
CA LEU A 53 8.37 0.44 5.57
C LEU A 53 8.83 1.42 6.64
N SER A 54 9.00 2.68 6.25
CA SER A 54 9.22 3.73 7.23
C SER A 54 7.92 4.00 8.01
N PRO A 55 7.98 4.55 9.23
CA PRO A 55 6.79 4.93 9.98
C PRO A 55 5.82 5.81 9.19
N SER A 56 6.35 6.75 8.40
CA SER A 56 5.55 7.61 7.53
C SER A 56 4.85 6.85 6.39
N ASP A 57 5.50 5.83 5.83
CA ASP A 57 4.88 4.97 4.82
C ASP A 57 3.71 4.18 5.43
N CYS A 58 3.89 3.65 6.65
CA CYS A 58 2.83 2.95 7.39
C CYS A 58 1.64 3.87 7.71
N ASP A 59 1.90 5.10 8.18
CA ASP A 59 0.84 6.07 8.47
C ASP A 59 0.07 6.46 7.22
N PHE A 60 0.76 6.62 6.08
CA PHE A 60 0.11 6.89 4.80
C PHE A 60 -0.82 5.74 4.37
N ILE A 61 -0.33 4.50 4.43
CA ILE A 61 -1.13 3.31 4.08
C ILE A 61 -2.37 3.21 4.98
N ARG A 62 -2.21 3.44 6.28
CA ARG A 62 -3.34 3.42 7.23
C ARG A 62 -4.40 4.45 6.86
N ARG A 63 -4.01 5.69 6.56
CA ARG A 63 -4.95 6.74 6.13
C ARG A 63 -5.69 6.36 4.86
N GLU A 64 -5.02 5.74 3.91
CA GLU A 64 -5.66 5.35 2.66
C GLU A 64 -6.62 4.17 2.85
N ALA A 65 -6.30 3.25 3.75
CA ALA A 65 -7.22 2.18 4.15
C ALA A 65 -8.48 2.74 4.84
N GLU A 66 -8.31 3.68 5.77
CA GLU A 66 -9.43 4.38 6.43
C GLU A 66 -10.33 5.11 5.41
N ARG A 67 -9.73 5.80 4.43
CA ARG A 67 -10.47 6.45 3.34
C ARG A 67 -11.26 5.45 2.50
N HIS A 68 -10.66 4.30 2.19
CA HIS A 68 -11.32 3.26 1.41
C HIS A 68 -12.48 2.61 2.17
N ASP A 69 -12.35 2.43 3.49
CA ASP A 69 -13.42 1.95 4.36
C ASP A 69 -14.58 2.94 4.45
N ALA A 70 -14.27 4.24 4.59
CA ALA A 70 -15.28 5.30 4.59
C ALA A 70 -16.09 5.31 3.27
N LEU A 71 -15.41 5.20 2.12
CA LEU A 71 -16.07 5.12 0.81
C LEU A 71 -16.97 3.88 0.66
N ARG A 72 -16.56 2.73 1.23
CA ARG A 72 -17.39 1.51 1.25
C ARG A 72 -18.61 1.67 2.16
N THR A 73 -18.46 2.33 3.29
CA THR A 73 -19.54 2.60 4.25
C THR A 73 -20.57 3.58 3.69
N GLU A 74 -20.13 4.64 3.01
CA GLU A 74 -21.04 5.59 2.34
C GLU A 74 -21.78 4.94 1.16
N SER A 75 -21.11 4.05 0.41
CA SER A 75 -21.74 3.30 -0.69
C SER A 75 -22.75 2.25 -0.20
N SER A 76 -22.63 1.82 1.07
CA SER A 76 -23.52 0.82 1.69
C SER A 76 -24.70 1.45 2.45
N SER A 77 -24.82 2.79 2.49
CA SER A 77 -25.93 3.46 3.16
C SER A 77 -27.19 3.42 2.29
N PRO A 78 -28.25 2.66 2.67
CA PRO A 78 -29.53 2.78 2.00
C PRO A 78 -30.19 4.08 2.47
N ARG A 79 -30.49 4.98 1.53
CA ARG A 79 -31.45 6.06 1.77
C ARG A 79 -32.76 5.43 2.26
N VAL A 80 -33.08 5.63 3.55
CA VAL A 80 -34.42 5.42 4.11
C VAL A 80 -35.30 6.63 3.79
#